data_AF-A0A0G4PCA2-F1
#
_entry.id   AF-A0A0G4PCA2-F1
#
_cell.length_a   1.000
_cell.length_b   1.000
_cell.length_c   1.000
_cell.angle_alpha   90.00
_cell.angle_beta   90.00
_cell.angle_gamma   90.00
#
_symmetry.space_group_name_H-M   'P 1'
#
loop_
_entity.id
_entity.type
_entity.pdbx_description
1 polymer ?
#
loop_
_entity_poly.entity_id
_entity_poly.type
_entity_poly.pdbx_seq_one_letter_code
_entity_poly.pdbx_strand_id
1 'polypeptide(L)'
;MSYIKMLATAIVEVSAHLNIIPLDCITTTPKTRVSFPPKPHPVPPKPEVTTDTHPDAPGICPTLARLKAEEILNIVERYGSHERTTAAGEWLGRSSFTPRVQTHIAANRAIPMVLPAFPMKSNNRMDKVLGALPDLGDELGLARLVNLCRDIKAVYPPGAVVVIVTDGICYNDLTGISDEEVWEYGNRLRKIAVEKGYACIQFHRIMNMLGLYTGAQISKSDYVKLCGLSRAELRRRCGRPDFDVDKFLKSDEDYLRTYNGYDKFMKVDLKFSPVTRDCAGPKQYKKRIKTIAKAMIVRGVEYAELVRQIYPDSLRLSIHPSSGQTKLSCPLIPQKNSFSMSPWHCSIAVTTTGEFITAHQSTHRQKFDLIKKDSQPYFFRERSPLFDWDTSVDFEHHYGQKLVIRVQKQIDQELSDLDLDKMALLAIQQKSVSFVSV
;
A
#
# COMPACT_ATOMS: atom_id res chain seq x y z
N MET A 1 39.59 25.65 29.29
CA MET A 1 40.26 26.15 28.08
C MET A 1 40.58 24.96 27.18
N SER A 2 40.34 24.89 25.87
CA SER A 2 39.51 25.61 24.91
C SER A 2 39.88 25.01 23.55
N TYR A 3 38.93 24.34 22.91
CA TYR A 3 38.78 24.18 21.45
C TYR A 3 39.79 23.35 20.64
N ILE A 4 39.39 22.11 20.31
CA ILE A 4 39.72 21.46 19.02
C ILE A 4 38.52 21.69 18.09
N LYS A 5 38.76 22.40 16.99
CA LYS A 5 37.77 22.74 15.96
C LYS A 5 37.41 21.51 15.13
N MET A 6 36.10 21.27 15.02
CA MET A 6 35.44 20.47 13.99
C MET A 6 35.86 20.90 12.57
N LEU A 7 36.22 19.94 11.73
CA LEU A 7 36.12 20.06 10.28
C LEU A 7 34.83 19.36 9.85
N ALA A 8 33.85 20.18 9.46
CA ALA A 8 32.58 19.75 8.92
C ALA A 8 32.77 19.14 7.53
N THR A 9 32.24 17.94 7.34
CA THR A 9 32.10 17.28 6.03
C THR A 9 31.10 18.07 5.20
N ALA A 10 31.57 18.67 4.10
CA ALA A 10 30.71 19.33 3.12
C ALA A 10 29.80 18.29 2.45
N ILE A 11 28.51 18.32 2.77
CA ILE A 11 27.47 17.60 2.03
C ILE A 11 27.10 18.47 0.83
N VAL A 12 27.44 17.99 -0.37
CA VAL A 12 26.94 18.56 -1.63
C VAL A 12 25.48 18.08 -1.79
N GLU A 13 24.52 18.97 -1.50
CA GLU A 13 23.12 18.75 -1.85
C GLU A 13 22.94 18.89 -3.37
N VAL A 14 22.69 17.77 -4.04
CA VAL A 14 22.16 17.78 -5.41
C VAL A 14 20.64 17.71 -5.32
N SER A 15 19.99 18.87 -5.33
CA SER A 15 18.54 19.00 -5.40
C SER A 15 18.08 18.72 -6.84
N ALA A 16 17.26 17.69 -7.02
CA ALA A 16 16.52 17.49 -8.25
C ALA A 16 15.30 18.43 -8.24
N HIS A 17 15.30 19.44 -9.11
CA HIS A 17 14.16 20.31 -9.37
C HIS A 17 12.94 19.49 -9.81
N LEU A 18 12.08 19.16 -8.85
CA LEU A 18 10.67 18.84 -9.10
C LEU A 18 9.92 20.16 -9.01
N ASN A 19 9.17 20.52 -10.05
CA ASN A 19 8.26 21.67 -10.04
C ASN A 19 7.16 21.45 -9.01
N ILE A 20 7.44 21.86 -7.77
CA ILE A 20 6.46 22.08 -6.72
C ILE A 20 5.99 23.52 -6.90
N ILE A 21 4.73 23.73 -7.26
CA ILE A 21 4.12 25.07 -7.26
C ILE A 21 4.09 25.55 -5.81
N PRO A 22 4.78 26.65 -5.42
CA PRO A 22 4.71 27.20 -4.08
C PRO A 22 3.39 27.93 -3.88
N LEU A 23 2.70 27.64 -2.78
CA LEU A 23 1.44 28.29 -2.40
C LEU A 23 1.71 29.45 -1.43
N ASP A 24 2.28 30.53 -1.92
CA ASP A 24 2.37 31.79 -1.17
C ASP A 24 1.89 32.96 -2.04
N CYS A 25 0.58 33.21 -1.98
CA CYS A 25 -0.05 34.52 -2.16
C CYS A 25 -1.54 34.38 -1.77
N ILE A 26 -1.83 34.43 -0.46
CA ILE A 26 -3.19 34.61 0.03
C ILE A 26 -3.31 36.05 0.56
N THR A 27 -3.93 36.92 -0.23
CA THR A 27 -4.65 38.07 0.30
C THR A 27 -6.10 37.66 0.54
N THR A 28 -6.58 37.91 1.74
CA THR A 28 -7.92 37.60 2.25
C THR A 28 -8.99 38.51 1.63
N THR A 29 -10.13 37.95 1.22
CA THR A 29 -11.42 38.65 1.11
C THR A 29 -12.61 37.65 1.17
N PRO A 30 -13.83 38.11 1.52
CA PRO A 30 -14.72 37.38 2.42
C PRO A 30 -15.80 36.50 1.78
N LYS A 31 -16.32 35.60 2.63
CA LYS A 31 -17.42 34.63 2.45
C LYS A 31 -18.48 35.08 1.42
N THR A 32 -18.52 34.39 0.29
CA THR A 32 -19.68 34.41 -0.62
C THR A 32 -20.23 32.99 -0.80
N ARG A 33 -21.56 32.91 -0.72
CA ARG A 33 -22.39 31.70 -0.83
C ARG A 33 -22.15 31.03 -2.19
N VAL A 34 -21.60 29.81 -2.19
CA VAL A 34 -21.35 29.05 -3.41
C VAL A 34 -22.67 28.59 -4.01
N SER A 35 -22.98 29.11 -5.20
CA SER A 35 -23.97 28.54 -6.13
C SER A 35 -23.22 27.75 -7.20
N PHE A 36 -23.69 26.54 -7.50
CA PHE A 36 -23.04 25.62 -8.44
C PHE A 36 -23.65 25.78 -9.85
N PRO A 37 -22.84 25.92 -10.92
CA PRO A 37 -23.34 25.92 -12.28
C PRO A 37 -23.71 24.50 -12.75
N PRO A 38 -24.79 24.33 -13.54
CA PRO A 38 -25.25 23.04 -14.03
C PRO A 38 -24.59 22.70 -15.37
N LYS A 39 -23.31 22.32 -15.37
CA LYS A 39 -22.60 21.58 -16.44
C LYS A 39 -21.10 21.50 -16.12
N PRO A 40 -20.39 20.42 -16.49
CA PRO A 40 -18.95 20.33 -16.31
C PRO A 40 -18.26 21.43 -17.12
N HIS A 41 -17.34 22.17 -16.48
CA HIS A 41 -16.49 23.12 -17.19
C HIS A 41 -15.74 22.41 -18.34
N PRO A 42 -15.65 23.03 -19.53
CA PRO A 42 -14.77 22.53 -20.58
C PRO A 42 -13.33 22.48 -20.06
N VAL A 43 -12.64 21.40 -20.43
CA VAL A 43 -11.20 21.26 -20.24
C VAL A 43 -10.54 22.55 -20.73
N PRO A 44 -9.68 23.22 -19.92
CA PRO A 44 -8.98 24.41 -20.39
C PRO A 44 -8.21 24.05 -21.67
N PRO A 45 -8.15 24.94 -22.68
CA PRO A 45 -7.33 24.69 -23.84
C PRO A 45 -5.91 24.39 -23.37
N LYS A 46 -5.21 23.48 -24.07
CA LYS A 46 -3.77 23.28 -23.89
C LYS A 46 -3.11 24.66 -23.80
N PRO A 47 -2.23 24.92 -22.82
CA PRO A 47 -1.46 26.16 -22.83
C PRO A 47 -0.75 26.24 -24.19
N GLU A 48 -0.93 27.37 -24.87
CA GLU A 48 -0.14 27.71 -26.04
C GLU A 48 1.33 27.56 -25.68
N VAL A 49 2.07 26.85 -26.52
CA VAL A 49 3.51 26.66 -26.40
C VAL A 49 4.13 28.04 -26.63
N THR A 50 4.36 28.79 -25.56
CA THR A 50 5.34 29.86 -25.55
C THR A 50 6.70 29.20 -25.71
N THR A 51 7.29 29.36 -26.89
CA THR A 51 8.64 28.96 -27.23
C THR A 51 9.65 29.82 -26.48
N ASP A 52 9.80 29.59 -25.18
CA ASP A 52 11.02 29.96 -24.48
C ASP A 52 12.02 28.83 -24.67
N THR A 53 13.01 29.11 -25.52
CA THR A 53 14.12 28.23 -25.88
C THR A 53 15.06 28.11 -24.69
N HIS A 54 14.73 27.21 -23.77
CA HIS A 54 15.73 26.61 -22.87
C HIS A 54 16.52 25.55 -23.66
N PRO A 55 17.86 25.50 -23.53
CA PRO A 55 18.69 24.63 -24.34
C PRO A 55 18.32 23.15 -24.12
N ASP A 56 18.14 22.46 -25.24
CA ASP A 56 17.66 21.10 -25.39
C ASP A 56 18.23 20.14 -24.34
N ALA A 57 17.36 19.64 -23.47
CA ALA A 57 17.60 18.34 -22.86
C ALA A 57 17.59 17.32 -24.03
N PRO A 58 18.68 16.59 -24.30
CA PRO A 58 18.73 15.69 -25.43
C PRO A 58 17.62 14.64 -25.29
N GLY A 59 16.68 14.66 -26.24
CA GLY A 59 15.59 13.69 -26.29
C GLY A 59 16.17 12.28 -26.29
N ILE A 60 15.72 11.44 -25.36
CA ILE A 60 16.19 10.04 -25.27
C ILE A 60 15.89 9.36 -26.60
N CYS A 61 16.92 8.81 -27.25
CA CYS A 61 16.77 8.01 -28.47
C CYS A 61 15.65 6.98 -28.28
N PRO A 62 14.65 6.87 -29.19
CA PRO A 62 13.50 5.97 -29.03
C PRO A 62 13.89 4.51 -28.72
N THR A 63 14.99 4.04 -29.30
CA THR A 63 15.56 2.72 -29.03
C THR A 63 16.04 2.59 -27.58
N LEU A 64 16.69 3.61 -27.04
CA LEU A 64 17.15 3.63 -25.65
C LEU A 64 15.97 3.69 -24.67
N ALA A 65 14.92 4.46 -24.99
CA ALA A 65 13.70 4.52 -24.18
C ALA A 65 12.99 3.16 -24.14
N ARG A 66 12.95 2.43 -25.26
CA ARG A 66 12.41 1.06 -25.32
C ARG A 66 13.21 0.09 -24.45
N LEU A 67 14.53 0.03 -24.62
CA LEU A 67 15.39 -0.87 -23.83
C LEU A 67 15.29 -0.58 -22.33
N LYS A 68 15.23 0.71 -21.95
CA LYS A 68 15.05 1.12 -20.56
C LYS A 68 13.67 0.75 -20.03
N ALA A 69 12.62 0.86 -20.84
CA ALA A 69 11.28 0.40 -20.46
C ALA A 69 11.22 -1.11 -20.21
N GLU A 70 11.90 -1.91 -21.04
CA GLU A 70 12.02 -3.36 -20.86
C GLU A 70 12.73 -3.71 -19.56
N GLU A 71 13.84 -3.03 -19.24
CA GLU A 71 14.58 -3.21 -17.98
C GLU A 71 13.72 -2.88 -16.76
N ILE A 72 12.98 -1.76 -16.79
CA ILE A 72 12.07 -1.37 -15.71
C ILE A 72 10.92 -2.37 -15.55
N LEU A 73 10.34 -2.83 -16.66
CA LEU A 73 9.26 -3.82 -16.61
C LEU A 73 9.76 -5.18 -16.10
N ASN A 74 11.01 -5.57 -16.36
CA ASN A 74 11.62 -6.75 -15.74
C ASN A 74 11.67 -6.61 -14.21
N ILE A 75 12.02 -5.43 -13.70
CA ILE A 75 12.01 -5.17 -12.25
C ILE A 75 10.58 -5.29 -11.71
N VAL A 76 9.63 -4.59 -12.32
CA VAL A 76 8.21 -4.60 -11.91
C VAL A 76 7.65 -6.01 -11.92
N GLU A 77 7.96 -6.79 -12.95
CA GLU A 77 7.48 -8.15 -13.13
C GLU A 77 7.96 -9.10 -12.02
N ARG A 78 9.19 -8.94 -11.51
CA ARG A 78 9.70 -9.71 -10.35
C ARG A 78 8.93 -9.45 -9.06
N TYR A 79 8.26 -8.30 -8.97
CA TYR A 79 7.42 -7.97 -7.83
C TYR A 79 5.99 -8.52 -7.99
N GLY A 80 5.64 -9.01 -9.17
CA GLY A 80 4.34 -9.59 -9.48
C GLY A 80 4.21 -11.07 -9.10
N SER A 81 2.98 -11.56 -9.14
CA SER A 81 2.62 -12.97 -9.09
C SER A 81 1.77 -13.26 -10.33
N HIS A 82 2.30 -14.04 -11.26
CA HIS A 82 1.70 -14.24 -12.58
C HIS A 82 1.02 -15.60 -12.66
N GLU A 83 -0.31 -15.61 -12.69
CA GLU A 83 -1.07 -16.86 -12.88
C GLU A 83 -1.07 -17.33 -14.33
N ARG A 84 -0.93 -16.40 -15.27
CA ARG A 84 -0.83 -16.65 -16.71
C ARG A 84 0.34 -15.86 -17.27
N THR A 85 1.04 -16.48 -18.21
CA THR A 85 2.18 -15.88 -18.91
C THR A 85 2.04 -16.08 -20.41
N THR A 86 2.77 -15.29 -21.20
CA THR A 86 2.94 -15.51 -22.63
C THR A 86 3.72 -16.81 -22.88
N ALA A 87 3.82 -17.25 -24.13
CA ALA A 87 4.68 -18.38 -24.50
C ALA A 87 6.16 -18.15 -24.11
N ALA A 88 6.59 -16.90 -24.02
CA ALA A 88 7.93 -16.51 -23.56
C ALA A 88 8.06 -16.42 -22.03
N GLY A 89 7.00 -16.76 -21.28
CA GLY A 89 6.99 -16.69 -19.81
C GLY A 89 6.74 -15.29 -19.24
N GLU A 90 6.40 -14.31 -20.08
CA GLU A 90 6.20 -12.93 -19.65
C GLU A 90 4.79 -12.69 -19.10
N TRP A 91 4.68 -11.73 -18.19
CA TRP A 91 3.43 -11.18 -17.71
C TRP A 91 2.56 -10.64 -18.86
N LEU A 92 1.30 -11.10 -18.94
CA LEU A 92 0.41 -10.77 -20.07
C LEU A 92 0.19 -9.26 -20.30
N GLY A 93 0.13 -8.46 -19.24
CA GLY A 93 -0.08 -7.02 -19.34
C GLY A 93 1.15 -6.22 -19.77
N ARG A 94 2.31 -6.86 -19.92
CA ARG A 94 3.60 -6.23 -20.24
C ARG A 94 3.54 -5.35 -21.50
N SER A 95 2.92 -5.87 -22.56
CA SER A 95 2.73 -5.13 -23.81
C SER A 95 1.88 -3.87 -23.64
N SER A 96 0.85 -3.92 -22.79
CA SER A 96 -0.03 -2.77 -22.51
C SER A 96 0.62 -1.71 -21.62
N PHE A 97 1.62 -2.09 -20.81
CA PHE A 97 2.31 -1.19 -19.89
C PHE A 97 3.58 -0.58 -20.49
N THR A 98 4.20 -1.24 -21.47
CA THR A 98 5.40 -0.74 -22.15
C THR A 98 5.23 0.68 -22.70
N PRO A 99 4.17 1.01 -23.46
CA PRO A 99 3.96 2.38 -23.95
C PRO A 99 3.83 3.41 -22.83
N ARG A 100 3.22 3.03 -21.71
CA ARG A 100 3.06 3.92 -20.55
C ARG A 100 4.41 4.25 -19.94
N VAL A 101 5.24 3.24 -19.70
CA VAL A 101 6.61 3.41 -19.17
C VAL A 101 7.44 4.28 -20.11
N GLN A 102 7.38 4.02 -21.43
CA GLN A 102 8.09 4.80 -22.43
C GLN A 102 7.69 6.28 -22.40
N THR A 103 6.41 6.60 -22.25
CA THR A 103 5.94 7.99 -22.11
C THR A 103 6.57 8.70 -20.91
N HIS A 104 6.73 8.01 -19.76
CA HIS A 104 7.39 8.60 -18.59
C HIS A 104 8.90 8.75 -18.76
N ILE A 105 9.55 7.77 -19.41
CA ILE A 105 10.99 7.83 -19.72
C ILE A 105 11.28 8.98 -20.68
N ALA A 106 10.52 9.10 -21.78
CA ALA A 106 10.71 10.14 -22.78
C ALA A 106 10.55 11.56 -22.17
N ALA A 107 9.71 11.69 -21.15
CA ALA A 107 9.52 12.93 -20.40
C ALA A 107 10.45 13.09 -19.18
N ASN A 108 11.43 12.19 -18.99
CA ASN A 108 12.36 12.16 -17.86
C ASN A 108 11.68 12.32 -16.48
N ARG A 109 10.50 11.71 -16.31
CA ARG A 109 9.70 11.80 -15.07
C ARG A 109 9.62 10.47 -14.34
N ALA A 110 9.38 10.54 -13.04
CA ALA A 110 9.16 9.35 -12.22
C ALA A 110 7.96 8.55 -12.75
N ILE A 111 8.07 7.22 -12.75
CA ILE A 111 7.01 6.34 -13.24
C ILE A 111 5.94 6.17 -12.14
N PRO A 112 4.68 6.59 -12.38
CA PRO A 112 3.60 6.40 -11.44
C PRO A 112 3.08 4.97 -11.49
N MET A 113 3.00 4.34 -10.33
CA MET A 113 2.37 3.04 -10.11
C MET A 113 1.20 3.25 -9.15
N VAL A 114 -0.02 2.91 -9.56
CA VAL A 114 -1.20 3.10 -8.71
C VAL A 114 -1.64 1.79 -8.09
N LEU A 115 -1.89 1.80 -6.78
CA LEU A 115 -2.26 0.61 -6.01
C LEU A 115 -3.50 0.87 -5.14
N PRO A 116 -4.67 0.33 -5.52
CA PRO A 116 -5.80 0.15 -4.61
C PRO A 116 -5.44 -0.86 -3.52
N ALA A 117 -5.28 -0.38 -2.29
CA ALA A 117 -4.86 -1.20 -1.15
C ALA A 117 -5.03 -0.45 0.16
N PHE A 118 -4.79 -1.17 1.26
CA PHE A 118 -4.79 -0.65 2.62
C PHE A 118 -6.13 0.06 2.98
N PRO A 119 -7.27 -0.64 2.89
CA PRO A 119 -8.57 -0.08 3.21
C PRO A 119 -8.73 0.19 4.72
N MET A 120 -8.67 -0.89 5.51
CA MET A 120 -8.78 -0.98 6.96
C MET A 120 -8.56 -2.44 7.38
N LYS A 121 -8.16 -2.71 8.63
CA LYS A 121 -8.10 -4.09 9.17
C LYS A 121 -9.49 -4.75 9.21
N SER A 122 -9.53 -6.08 9.13
CA SER A 122 -10.76 -6.88 9.29
C SER A 122 -11.47 -6.65 10.62
N ASN A 123 -12.81 -6.75 10.61
CA ASN A 123 -13.64 -6.79 11.82
C ASN A 123 -13.38 -8.03 12.70
N ASN A 124 -12.81 -9.10 12.14
CA ASN A 124 -12.53 -10.31 12.90
C ASN A 124 -11.21 -10.20 13.69
N ARG A 125 -11.27 -9.47 14.81
CA ARG A 125 -10.16 -9.27 15.77
C ARG A 125 -9.97 -10.41 16.77
N MET A 126 -10.82 -11.43 16.70
CA MET A 126 -10.73 -12.60 17.57
C MET A 126 -9.89 -13.71 16.93
N ASP A 127 -10.13 -13.95 15.64
CA ASP A 127 -9.58 -15.09 14.90
C ASP A 127 -8.60 -14.65 13.81
N LYS A 128 -8.79 -13.47 13.18
CA LYS A 128 -8.14 -13.15 11.89
C LYS A 128 -6.99 -12.14 11.97
N VAL A 129 -7.22 -10.95 12.51
CA VAL A 129 -6.24 -9.85 12.61
C VAL A 129 -5.96 -9.46 14.05
N LEU A 130 -4.80 -8.85 14.34
CA LEU A 130 -4.37 -8.51 15.70
C LEU A 130 -5.14 -7.34 16.35
N GLY A 131 -5.69 -6.44 15.53
CA GLY A 131 -6.37 -5.23 16.00
C GLY A 131 -6.90 -4.41 14.83
N ALA A 132 -7.30 -3.17 15.12
CA ALA A 132 -7.83 -2.22 14.11
C ALA A 132 -6.73 -1.40 13.41
N LEU A 133 -5.58 -1.22 14.05
CA LEU A 133 -4.49 -0.38 13.55
C LEU A 133 -3.48 -1.19 12.72
N PRO A 134 -2.68 -0.52 11.87
CA PRO A 134 -1.57 -1.14 11.16
C PRO A 134 -0.61 -1.87 12.10
N ASP A 135 -0.17 -3.05 11.68
CA ASP A 135 0.79 -3.89 12.40
C ASP A 135 2.02 -4.19 11.52
N LEU A 136 2.88 -5.14 11.90
CA LEU A 136 4.09 -5.45 11.15
C LEU A 136 3.79 -5.80 9.68
N GLY A 137 2.66 -6.45 9.39
CA GLY A 137 2.29 -6.81 8.02
C GLY A 137 2.10 -5.59 7.13
N ASP A 138 1.53 -4.51 7.67
CA ASP A 138 1.34 -3.27 6.93
C ASP A 138 2.67 -2.56 6.70
N GLU A 139 3.55 -2.51 7.71
CA GLU A 139 4.89 -1.94 7.59
C GLU A 139 5.75 -2.68 6.54
N LEU A 140 5.71 -4.02 6.54
CA LEU A 140 6.40 -4.85 5.55
C LEU A 140 5.84 -4.64 4.14
N GLY A 141 4.52 -4.49 4.02
CA GLY A 141 3.88 -4.21 2.74
C GLY A 141 4.30 -2.86 2.15
N LEU A 142 4.36 -1.81 2.97
CA LEU A 142 4.88 -0.49 2.56
C LEU A 142 6.36 -0.58 2.20
N ALA A 143 7.18 -1.21 3.03
CA ALA A 143 8.61 -1.37 2.79
C ALA A 143 8.90 -2.11 1.48
N ARG A 144 8.10 -3.12 1.14
CA ARG A 144 8.21 -3.82 -0.14
C ARG A 144 7.96 -2.91 -1.34
N LEU A 145 6.95 -2.04 -1.27
CA LEU A 145 6.65 -1.07 -2.33
C LEU A 145 7.77 -0.03 -2.46
N VAL A 146 8.38 0.38 -1.36
CA VAL A 146 9.56 1.26 -1.36
C VAL A 146 10.74 0.56 -2.03
N ASN A 147 10.95 -0.73 -1.74
CA ASN A 147 12.00 -1.50 -2.39
C ASN A 147 11.80 -1.58 -3.91
N LEU A 148 10.54 -1.71 -4.38
CA LEU A 148 10.23 -1.65 -5.81
C LEU A 148 10.67 -0.31 -6.43
N CYS A 149 10.30 0.81 -5.81
CA CYS A 149 10.74 2.12 -6.28
C CYS A 149 12.27 2.28 -6.25
N ARG A 150 12.93 1.74 -5.22
CA ARG A 150 14.40 1.77 -5.09
C ARG A 150 15.08 1.00 -6.22
N ASP A 151 14.60 -0.21 -6.51
CA ASP A 151 15.17 -1.05 -7.56
C ASP A 151 15.00 -0.38 -8.94
N ILE A 152 13.86 0.28 -9.20
CA ILE A 152 13.67 1.06 -10.43
C ILE A 152 14.62 2.27 -10.45
N LYS A 153 14.76 3.00 -9.33
CA LYS A 153 15.64 4.17 -9.23
C LYS A 153 17.10 3.83 -9.51
N ALA A 154 17.53 2.61 -9.19
CA ALA A 154 18.89 2.13 -9.46
C ALA A 154 19.22 2.07 -10.97
N VAL A 155 18.23 1.88 -11.83
CA VAL A 155 18.42 1.78 -13.30
C VAL A 155 17.87 2.98 -14.07
N TYR A 156 17.04 3.81 -13.43
CA TYR A 156 16.38 4.98 -13.99
C TYR A 156 16.35 6.11 -12.94
N PRO A 157 17.20 7.15 -13.03
CA PRO A 157 17.38 8.13 -11.96
C PRO A 157 16.11 8.85 -11.46
N PRO A 158 15.13 9.24 -12.33
CA PRO A 158 13.86 9.78 -11.86
C PRO A 158 13.04 8.79 -11.01
N GLY A 159 13.30 7.49 -11.16
CA GLY A 159 12.73 6.42 -10.35
C GLY A 159 11.24 6.21 -10.60
N ALA A 160 10.55 5.77 -9.55
CA ALA A 160 9.12 5.52 -9.55
C ALA A 160 8.46 6.02 -8.26
N VAL A 161 7.15 6.25 -8.34
CA VAL A 161 6.30 6.60 -7.22
C VAL A 161 5.16 5.61 -7.15
N VAL A 162 4.86 5.09 -5.96
CA VAL A 162 3.64 4.31 -5.71
C VAL A 162 2.59 5.21 -5.10
N VAL A 163 1.47 5.38 -5.80
CA VAL A 163 0.29 6.07 -5.30
C VAL A 163 -0.67 5.02 -4.72
N ILE A 164 -0.71 4.94 -3.40
CA ILE A 164 -1.67 4.12 -2.67
C ILE A 164 -3.00 4.86 -2.67
N VAL A 165 -3.97 4.31 -3.40
CA VAL A 165 -5.34 4.83 -3.44
C VAL A 165 -6.17 4.02 -2.47
N THR A 166 -6.39 4.57 -1.28
CA THR A 166 -7.07 3.84 -0.20
C THR A 166 -8.56 3.72 -0.51
N ASP A 167 -9.07 2.49 -0.48
CA ASP A 167 -10.41 2.13 -0.90
C ASP A 167 -11.36 1.79 0.27
N GLY A 168 -10.91 2.01 1.52
CA GLY A 168 -11.69 1.67 2.72
C GLY A 168 -13.09 2.28 2.75
N ILE A 169 -13.22 3.57 2.42
CA ILE A 169 -14.52 4.27 2.38
C ILE A 169 -15.46 3.73 1.29
N CYS A 170 -14.93 3.03 0.28
CA CYS A 170 -15.76 2.35 -0.69
C CYS A 170 -16.53 1.18 -0.07
N TYR A 171 -16.06 0.58 1.02
CA TYR A 171 -16.58 -0.72 1.50
C TYR A 171 -16.91 -0.77 2.99
N ASN A 172 -16.40 0.13 3.81
CA ASN A 172 -16.43 0.00 5.27
C ASN A 172 -17.85 -0.16 5.84
N ASP A 173 -18.83 0.58 5.33
CA ASP A 173 -20.26 0.47 5.67
C ASP A 173 -20.86 -0.90 5.30
N LEU A 174 -20.43 -1.51 4.19
CA LEU A 174 -20.84 -2.88 3.83
C LEU A 174 -20.28 -3.93 4.79
N THR A 175 -19.15 -3.63 5.43
CA THR A 175 -18.46 -4.55 6.33
C THR A 175 -18.73 -4.30 7.81
N GLY A 176 -19.33 -3.15 8.16
CA GLY A 176 -19.61 -2.75 9.53
C GLY A 176 -18.46 -2.07 10.26
N ILE A 177 -17.52 -1.46 9.53
CA ILE A 177 -16.41 -0.69 10.10
C ILE A 177 -16.76 0.80 10.01
N SER A 178 -16.60 1.54 11.11
CA SER A 178 -16.95 2.97 11.16
C SER A 178 -16.03 3.83 10.29
N ASP A 179 -16.52 4.98 9.84
CA ASP A 179 -15.71 5.91 9.05
C ASP A 179 -14.51 6.43 9.88
N GLU A 180 -14.66 6.55 11.20
CA GLU A 180 -13.62 6.91 12.16
C GLU A 180 -12.46 5.90 12.19
N GLU A 181 -12.78 4.60 12.20
CA GLU A 181 -11.75 3.55 12.27
C GLU A 181 -10.95 3.47 10.97
N VAL A 182 -11.62 3.66 9.81
CA VAL A 182 -10.93 3.79 8.52
C VAL A 182 -9.98 4.99 8.54
N TRP A 183 -10.40 6.12 9.13
CA TRP A 183 -9.52 7.27 9.29
C TRP A 183 -8.31 6.95 10.17
N GLU A 184 -8.50 6.29 11.32
CA GLU A 184 -7.42 5.95 12.25
C GLU A 184 -6.38 5.04 11.60
N TYR A 185 -6.82 3.97 10.95
CA TYR A 185 -5.94 3.05 10.22
C TYR A 185 -5.15 3.79 9.12
N GLY A 186 -5.85 4.52 8.25
CA GLY A 186 -5.20 5.24 7.16
C GLY A 186 -4.29 6.36 7.64
N ASN A 187 -4.64 7.05 8.72
CA ASN A 187 -3.81 8.10 9.33
C ASN A 187 -2.54 7.51 9.94
N ARG A 188 -2.63 6.35 10.62
CA ARG A 188 -1.46 5.65 11.15
C ARG A 188 -0.53 5.19 10.01
N LEU A 189 -1.04 4.66 8.90
CA LEU A 189 -0.21 4.30 7.75
C LEU A 189 0.58 5.47 7.17
N ARG A 190 -0.06 6.64 7.05
CA ARG A 190 0.62 7.86 6.58
C ARG A 190 1.73 8.28 7.54
N LYS A 191 1.50 8.20 8.86
CA LYS A 191 2.54 8.46 9.87
C LYS A 191 3.71 7.49 9.75
N ILE A 192 3.45 6.18 9.57
CA ILE A 192 4.50 5.17 9.33
C ILE A 192 5.37 5.56 8.14
N ALA A 193 4.74 5.95 7.02
CA ALA A 193 5.49 6.33 5.82
C ALA A 193 6.39 7.56 6.05
N VAL A 194 5.93 8.54 6.82
CA VAL A 194 6.73 9.72 7.21
C VAL A 194 7.87 9.32 8.16
N GLU A 195 7.56 8.58 9.23
CA GLU A 195 8.52 8.08 10.22
C GLU A 195 9.66 7.27 9.59
N LYS A 196 9.35 6.50 8.53
CA LYS A 196 10.31 5.66 7.81
C LYS A 196 10.97 6.37 6.61
N GLY A 197 10.63 7.62 6.33
CA GLY A 197 11.20 8.38 5.20
C GLY A 197 10.83 7.84 3.81
N TYR A 198 9.63 7.25 3.66
CA TYR A 198 9.16 6.62 2.42
C TYR A 198 8.67 7.65 1.39
N ALA A 199 9.57 8.53 0.94
CA ALA A 199 9.27 9.65 0.03
C ALA A 199 8.66 9.22 -1.33
N CYS A 200 8.89 7.98 -1.76
CA CYS A 200 8.32 7.44 -3.01
C CYS A 200 6.89 6.88 -2.85
N ILE A 201 6.29 6.96 -1.66
CA ILE A 201 4.92 6.52 -1.40
C ILE A 201 4.02 7.75 -1.23
N GLN A 202 2.96 7.81 -2.03
CA GLN A 202 1.90 8.81 -1.92
C GLN A 202 0.60 8.15 -1.52
N PHE A 203 -0.25 8.86 -0.77
CA PHE A 203 -1.55 8.36 -0.32
C PHE A 203 -2.66 9.27 -0.81
N HIS A 204 -3.55 8.75 -1.66
CA HIS A 204 -4.70 9.48 -2.14
C HIS A 204 -5.98 8.83 -1.60
N ARG A 205 -6.79 9.63 -0.90
CA ARG A 205 -8.12 9.19 -0.44
C ARG A 205 -9.11 9.32 -1.57
N ILE A 206 -10.21 8.58 -1.50
CA ILE A 206 -11.32 8.71 -2.46
C ILE A 206 -11.81 10.16 -2.61
N MET A 207 -11.93 10.90 -1.50
CA MET A 207 -12.34 12.31 -1.50
C MET A 207 -11.35 13.23 -2.22
N ASN A 208 -10.05 12.90 -2.21
CA ASN A 208 -9.04 13.62 -2.99
C ASN A 208 -9.23 13.34 -4.49
N MET A 209 -9.43 12.07 -4.85
CA MET A 209 -9.63 11.64 -6.23
C MET A 209 -10.94 12.18 -6.84
N LEU A 210 -11.96 12.40 -6.02
CA LEU A 210 -13.24 12.99 -6.44
C LEU A 210 -13.20 14.53 -6.48
N GLY A 211 -12.12 15.16 -6.01
CA GLY A 211 -12.02 16.62 -5.91
C GLY A 211 -12.92 17.23 -4.83
N LEU A 212 -13.41 16.42 -3.88
CA LEU A 212 -14.20 16.89 -2.73
C LEU A 212 -13.33 17.52 -1.64
N TYR A 213 -12.03 17.19 -1.65
CA TYR A 213 -11.04 17.73 -0.73
C TYR A 213 -9.66 17.77 -1.39
N THR A 214 -9.01 18.93 -1.42
CA THR A 214 -7.70 19.12 -2.07
C THR A 214 -6.53 19.20 -1.10
N GLY A 215 -6.81 19.34 0.21
CA GLY A 215 -5.76 19.40 1.23
C GLY A 215 -5.00 18.08 1.39
N ALA A 216 -3.71 18.19 1.70
CA ALA A 216 -2.85 17.03 2.00
C ALA A 216 -3.24 16.36 3.33
N GLN A 217 -3.53 17.18 4.34
CA GLN A 217 -3.98 16.75 5.66
C GLN A 217 -5.46 17.06 5.83
N ILE A 218 -6.19 16.18 6.51
CA ILE A 218 -7.61 16.34 6.79
C ILE A 218 -7.89 15.94 8.24
N SER A 219 -8.69 16.75 8.94
CA SER A 219 -9.14 16.44 10.30
C SER A 219 -10.02 15.18 10.29
N LYS A 220 -10.07 14.46 11.43
CA LYS A 220 -10.96 13.30 11.58
C LYS A 220 -12.43 13.69 11.35
N SER A 221 -12.85 14.84 11.88
CA SER A 221 -14.21 15.33 11.74
C SER A 221 -14.59 15.63 10.30
N ASP A 222 -13.72 16.29 9.52
CA ASP A 222 -14.05 16.63 8.14
C ASP A 222 -13.97 15.41 7.23
N TYR A 223 -13.05 14.49 7.51
CA TYR A 223 -13.01 13.20 6.83
C TYR A 223 -14.35 12.46 6.97
N VAL A 224 -14.85 12.28 8.20
CA VAL A 224 -16.12 11.57 8.47
C VAL A 224 -17.29 12.25 7.75
N LYS A 225 -17.39 13.58 7.77
CA LYS A 225 -18.43 14.33 7.02
C LYS A 225 -18.40 14.04 5.51
N LEU A 226 -17.21 13.84 4.94
CA LEU A 226 -17.04 13.61 3.51
C LEU A 226 -17.23 12.15 3.09
N CYS A 227 -17.26 11.18 4.00
CA CYS A 227 -17.33 9.75 3.64
C CYS A 227 -18.61 9.40 2.87
N GLY A 228 -19.78 9.78 3.39
CA GLY A 228 -21.06 9.54 2.71
C GLY A 228 -21.16 10.25 1.36
N LEU A 229 -20.72 11.52 1.30
CA LEU A 229 -20.67 12.31 0.06
C LEU A 229 -19.74 11.68 -0.98
N SER A 230 -18.59 11.15 -0.55
CA SER A 230 -17.63 10.47 -1.43
C SER A 230 -18.23 9.21 -2.06
N ARG A 231 -18.96 8.40 -1.28
CA ARG A 231 -19.66 7.21 -1.81
C ARG A 231 -20.73 7.60 -2.83
N ALA A 232 -21.52 8.64 -2.54
CA ALA A 232 -22.54 9.13 -3.44
C ALA A 232 -21.95 9.69 -4.74
N GLU A 233 -20.88 10.48 -4.64
CA GLU A 233 -20.23 11.09 -5.80
C GLU A 233 -19.47 10.06 -6.66
N LEU A 234 -18.87 9.05 -6.05
CA LEU A 234 -18.30 7.91 -6.79
C LEU A 234 -19.36 7.23 -7.65
N ARG A 235 -20.51 6.88 -7.05
CA ARG A 235 -21.65 6.27 -7.76
C ARG A 235 -22.15 7.20 -8.86
N ARG A 236 -22.27 8.50 -8.61
CA ARG A 236 -22.75 9.46 -9.60
C ARG A 236 -21.83 9.58 -10.81
N ARG A 237 -20.51 9.58 -10.61
CA ARG A 237 -19.52 9.74 -11.70
C ARG A 237 -19.19 8.45 -12.43
N CYS A 238 -19.09 7.34 -11.70
CA CYS A 238 -18.54 6.08 -12.20
C CYS A 238 -19.55 4.93 -12.17
N GLY A 239 -20.73 5.13 -11.59
CA GLY A 239 -21.82 4.18 -11.62
C GLY A 239 -22.39 4.03 -13.01
N ARG A 240 -22.80 2.80 -13.32
CA ARG A 240 -23.48 2.48 -14.58
C ARG A 240 -24.97 2.29 -14.28
N PRO A 241 -25.87 3.04 -14.92
CA PRO A 241 -27.29 2.74 -14.89
C PRO A 241 -27.51 1.27 -15.28
N ASP A 242 -28.46 0.60 -14.62
CA ASP A 242 -28.85 -0.79 -14.92
C ASP A 242 -27.73 -1.83 -14.86
N PHE A 243 -26.70 -1.59 -14.02
CA PHE A 243 -25.60 -2.54 -13.85
C PHE A 243 -26.07 -3.86 -13.20
N ASP A 244 -26.23 -4.88 -14.02
CA ASP A 244 -26.49 -6.25 -13.58
C ASP A 244 -25.18 -6.96 -13.21
N VAL A 245 -24.91 -7.03 -11.90
CA VAL A 245 -23.75 -7.70 -11.34
C VAL A 245 -23.72 -9.20 -11.65
N ASP A 246 -24.87 -9.87 -11.74
CA ASP A 246 -24.93 -11.31 -12.02
C ASP A 246 -24.58 -11.60 -13.48
N LYS A 247 -25.06 -10.77 -14.42
CA LYS A 247 -24.65 -10.84 -15.82
C LYS A 247 -23.17 -10.50 -15.98
N PHE A 248 -22.70 -9.45 -15.32
CA PHE A 248 -21.31 -9.00 -15.40
C PHE A 248 -20.31 -10.06 -14.91
N LEU A 249 -20.59 -10.71 -13.78
CA LEU A 249 -19.74 -11.77 -13.24
C LEU A 249 -19.66 -13.00 -14.15
N LYS A 250 -20.61 -13.22 -15.05
CA LYS A 250 -20.53 -14.29 -16.06
C LYS A 250 -19.64 -13.93 -17.25
N SER A 251 -19.47 -12.63 -17.53
CA SER A 251 -18.71 -12.13 -18.68
C SER A 251 -17.26 -11.76 -18.37
N ASP A 252 -16.88 -11.62 -17.10
CA ASP A 252 -15.55 -11.16 -16.70
C ASP A 252 -14.91 -12.12 -15.67
N GLU A 253 -13.88 -12.85 -16.11
CA GLU A 253 -13.20 -13.87 -15.30
C GLU A 253 -12.49 -13.28 -14.07
N ASP A 254 -11.88 -12.10 -14.20
CA ASP A 254 -11.12 -11.46 -13.11
C ASP A 254 -12.06 -10.97 -12.00
N TYR A 255 -13.21 -10.39 -12.37
CA TYR A 255 -14.24 -10.02 -11.39
C TYR A 255 -14.95 -11.24 -10.79
N LEU A 256 -15.18 -12.31 -11.56
CA LEU A 256 -15.69 -13.57 -11.02
C LEU A 256 -14.76 -14.17 -9.96
N ARG A 257 -13.45 -14.20 -10.24
CA ARG A 257 -12.43 -14.64 -9.28
C ARG A 257 -12.44 -13.77 -8.02
N THR A 258 -12.53 -12.45 -8.19
CA THR A 258 -12.63 -11.49 -7.08
C THR A 258 -13.88 -11.76 -6.23
N TYR A 259 -15.05 -11.96 -6.87
CA TYR A 259 -16.30 -12.29 -6.19
C TYR A 259 -16.21 -13.59 -5.41
N ASN A 260 -15.64 -14.64 -6.01
CA ASN A 260 -15.45 -15.93 -5.34
C ASN A 260 -14.52 -15.80 -4.12
N GLY A 261 -13.49 -14.96 -4.22
CA GLY A 261 -12.64 -14.56 -3.11
C GLY A 261 -13.44 -13.89 -1.99
N TYR A 262 -14.28 -12.90 -2.32
CA TYR A 262 -15.16 -12.25 -1.34
C TYR A 262 -16.14 -13.24 -0.70
N ASP A 263 -16.86 -14.05 -1.46
CA ASP A 263 -17.78 -15.07 -0.90
C ASP A 263 -17.07 -16.05 0.02
N LYS A 264 -15.80 -16.38 -0.23
CA LYS A 264 -15.00 -17.26 0.62
C LYS A 264 -14.53 -16.55 1.90
N PHE A 265 -13.79 -15.44 1.77
CA PHE A 265 -13.09 -14.84 2.90
C PHE A 265 -14.01 -13.99 3.79
N MET A 266 -15.09 -13.40 3.25
CA MET A 266 -16.05 -12.61 4.02
C MET A 266 -16.82 -13.45 5.04
N LYS A 267 -16.96 -14.76 4.81
CA LYS A 267 -17.52 -15.69 5.82
C LYS A 267 -16.72 -15.67 7.12
N VAL A 268 -15.41 -15.41 7.05
CA VAL A 268 -14.54 -15.28 8.22
C VAL A 268 -14.50 -13.83 8.70
N ASP A 269 -14.34 -12.85 7.79
CA ASP A 269 -14.24 -11.43 8.17
C ASP A 269 -15.47 -10.93 8.93
N LEU A 270 -16.67 -11.34 8.50
CA LEU A 270 -17.91 -10.82 9.05
C LEU A 270 -18.45 -11.63 10.22
N LYS A 271 -17.76 -12.69 10.67
CA LYS A 271 -18.24 -13.56 11.76
C LYS A 271 -18.67 -12.78 13.03
N PHE A 272 -17.96 -11.70 13.33
CA PHE A 272 -18.21 -10.83 14.49
C PHE A 272 -18.64 -9.41 14.09
N SER A 273 -19.00 -9.19 12.82
CA SER A 273 -19.40 -7.86 12.34
C SER A 273 -20.82 -7.50 12.77
N PRO A 274 -21.10 -6.22 13.07
CA PRO A 274 -22.47 -5.76 13.33
C PRO A 274 -23.43 -6.01 12.16
N VAL A 275 -22.94 -6.08 10.91
CA VAL A 275 -23.81 -6.25 9.70
C VAL A 275 -24.37 -7.66 9.53
N THR A 276 -23.92 -8.60 10.35
CA THR A 276 -24.36 -9.99 10.36
C THR A 276 -24.94 -10.42 11.71
N ARG A 277 -25.00 -9.51 12.69
CA ARG A 277 -25.50 -9.79 14.05
C ARG A 277 -26.97 -10.19 14.06
N ASP A 278 -27.75 -9.71 13.09
CA ASP A 278 -29.18 -9.99 12.89
C ASP A 278 -29.46 -11.32 12.15
N CYS A 279 -28.41 -12.05 11.76
CA CYS A 279 -28.59 -13.31 11.02
C CYS A 279 -29.01 -14.43 11.99
N ALA A 280 -30.28 -14.85 11.90
CA ALA A 280 -30.89 -15.88 12.72
C ALA A 280 -30.29 -17.29 12.53
N GLY A 281 -29.47 -17.51 11.50
CA GLY A 281 -28.79 -18.77 11.30
C GLY A 281 -27.92 -18.85 10.04
N PRO A 282 -27.27 -20.02 9.79
CA PRO A 282 -26.25 -20.17 8.75
C PRO A 282 -26.74 -19.88 7.33
N LYS A 283 -28.01 -20.18 7.01
CA LYS A 283 -28.60 -19.90 5.70
C LYS A 283 -28.72 -18.39 5.44
N GLN A 284 -29.25 -17.64 6.40
CA GLN A 284 -29.37 -16.18 6.31
C GLN A 284 -28.00 -15.51 6.27
N TYR A 285 -27.06 -15.98 7.11
CA TYR A 285 -25.67 -15.53 7.09
C TYR A 285 -25.05 -15.69 5.70
N LYS A 286 -25.10 -16.90 5.11
CA LYS A 286 -24.57 -17.15 3.76
C LYS A 286 -25.22 -16.27 2.70
N LYS A 287 -26.53 -16.01 2.80
CA LYS A 287 -27.24 -15.08 1.90
C LYS A 287 -26.73 -13.65 2.07
N ARG A 288 -26.57 -13.16 3.31
CA ARG A 288 -26.03 -11.83 3.64
C ARG A 288 -24.61 -11.66 3.07
N ILE A 289 -23.73 -12.65 3.25
CA ILE A 289 -22.37 -12.62 2.69
C ILE A 289 -22.40 -12.47 1.17
N LYS A 290 -23.24 -13.25 0.46
CA LYS A 290 -23.37 -13.13 -1.00
C LYS A 290 -23.86 -11.76 -1.44
N THR A 291 -24.83 -11.18 -0.74
CA THR A 291 -25.33 -9.82 -1.01
C THR A 291 -24.22 -8.78 -0.83
N ILE A 292 -23.46 -8.86 0.26
CA ILE A 292 -22.35 -7.96 0.54
C ILE A 292 -21.25 -8.11 -0.52
N ALA A 293 -20.86 -9.34 -0.87
CA ALA A 293 -19.86 -9.60 -1.89
C ALA A 293 -20.25 -9.02 -3.25
N LYS A 294 -21.53 -9.12 -3.67
CA LYS A 294 -22.03 -8.48 -4.88
C LYS A 294 -21.96 -6.95 -4.80
N ALA A 295 -22.38 -6.36 -3.67
CA ALA A 295 -22.28 -4.91 -3.47
C ALA A 295 -20.83 -4.41 -3.52
N MET A 296 -19.88 -5.18 -2.99
CA MET A 296 -18.46 -4.88 -3.10
C MET A 296 -17.96 -4.93 -4.55
N ILE A 297 -18.42 -5.89 -5.36
CA ILE A 297 -18.09 -5.91 -6.81
C ILE A 297 -18.60 -4.65 -7.50
N VAL A 298 -19.85 -4.25 -7.27
CA VAL A 298 -20.42 -3.04 -7.87
C VAL A 298 -19.54 -1.82 -7.53
N ARG A 299 -19.24 -1.61 -6.24
CA ARG A 299 -18.41 -0.49 -5.80
C ARG A 299 -16.96 -0.60 -6.28
N GLY A 300 -16.44 -1.82 -6.41
CA GLY A 300 -15.11 -2.08 -6.95
C GLY A 300 -14.99 -1.72 -8.44
N VAL A 301 -16.03 -1.97 -9.23
CA VAL A 301 -16.10 -1.54 -10.65
C VAL A 301 -16.13 -0.01 -10.73
N GLU A 302 -16.99 0.63 -9.94
CA GLU A 302 -17.09 2.10 -9.86
C GLU A 302 -15.72 2.71 -9.47
N TYR A 303 -15.08 2.16 -8.44
CA TYR A 303 -13.79 2.63 -7.96
C TYR A 303 -12.65 2.38 -8.97
N ALA A 304 -12.63 1.22 -9.62
CA ALA A 304 -11.64 0.92 -10.63
C ALA A 304 -11.70 1.89 -11.81
N GLU A 305 -12.92 2.29 -12.21
CA GLU A 305 -13.15 3.31 -13.22
C GLU A 305 -12.64 4.69 -12.77
N LEU A 306 -12.92 5.11 -11.53
CA LEU A 306 -12.36 6.36 -11.00
C LEU A 306 -10.82 6.35 -11.04
N VAL A 307 -10.18 5.26 -10.59
CA VAL A 307 -8.72 5.13 -10.64
C VAL A 307 -8.21 5.22 -12.09
N ARG A 308 -8.92 4.62 -13.05
CA ARG A 308 -8.55 4.68 -14.48
C ARG A 308 -8.63 6.10 -15.03
N GLN A 309 -9.64 6.88 -14.64
CA GLN A 309 -9.80 8.28 -15.05
C GLN A 309 -8.71 9.18 -14.47
N ILE A 310 -8.33 8.97 -13.21
CA ILE A 310 -7.35 9.82 -12.51
C ILE A 310 -5.90 9.44 -12.85
N TYR A 311 -5.61 8.16 -13.09
CA TYR A 311 -4.25 7.67 -13.39
C TYR A 311 -4.17 6.85 -14.68
N PRO A 312 -4.56 7.41 -15.84
CA PRO A 312 -4.64 6.67 -17.09
C PRO A 312 -3.29 6.09 -17.54
N ASP A 313 -2.21 6.84 -17.30
CA ASP A 313 -0.85 6.48 -17.73
C ASP A 313 -0.02 5.79 -16.64
N SER A 314 -0.65 5.35 -15.55
CA SER A 314 0.06 4.64 -14.48
C SER A 314 0.17 3.14 -14.75
N LEU A 315 1.15 2.50 -14.11
CA LEU A 315 1.16 1.04 -13.98
C LEU A 315 0.18 0.66 -12.88
N ARG A 316 -0.86 -0.11 -13.25
CA ARG A 316 -1.87 -0.54 -12.29
C ARG A 316 -1.38 -1.76 -11.52
N LEU A 317 -1.07 -1.58 -10.25
CA LEU A 317 -0.80 -2.67 -9.32
C LEU A 317 -2.11 -3.17 -8.70
N SER A 318 -2.10 -4.40 -8.18
CA SER A 318 -3.25 -5.01 -7.51
C SER A 318 -2.81 -5.96 -6.41
N ILE A 319 -3.53 -5.98 -5.29
CA ILE A 319 -3.37 -6.99 -4.24
C ILE A 319 -4.22 -8.24 -4.46
N HIS A 320 -4.93 -8.34 -5.59
CA HIS A 320 -5.74 -9.50 -5.94
C HIS A 320 -5.04 -10.33 -7.02
N PRO A 321 -5.22 -11.67 -7.01
CA PRO A 321 -4.89 -12.48 -8.16
C PRO A 321 -5.67 -12.02 -9.40
N SER A 322 -5.06 -12.10 -10.57
CA SER A 322 -5.67 -11.72 -11.84
C SER A 322 -4.99 -12.41 -13.02
N SER A 323 -5.67 -12.38 -14.16
CA SER A 323 -5.11 -12.74 -15.46
C SER A 323 -3.80 -12.01 -15.79
N GLY A 324 -3.56 -10.85 -15.17
CA GLY A 324 -2.42 -10.00 -15.44
C GLY A 324 -2.62 -9.05 -16.62
N GLN A 325 -3.75 -9.08 -17.34
CA GLN A 325 -3.88 -8.32 -18.58
C GLN A 325 -3.97 -6.79 -18.37
N THR A 326 -4.71 -6.36 -17.34
CA THR A 326 -5.01 -4.93 -17.10
C THR A 326 -4.36 -4.38 -15.83
N LYS A 327 -3.85 -5.27 -14.98
CA LYS A 327 -3.23 -4.97 -13.69
C LYS A 327 -2.18 -6.02 -13.36
N LEU A 328 -1.15 -5.61 -12.64
CA LEU A 328 -0.13 -6.50 -12.11
C LEU A 328 -0.53 -6.93 -10.70
N SER A 329 -0.77 -8.23 -10.49
CA SER A 329 -0.95 -8.80 -9.15
C SER A 329 0.37 -8.73 -8.39
N CYS A 330 0.43 -7.94 -7.31
CA CYS A 330 1.62 -7.64 -6.53
C CYS A 330 1.37 -8.02 -5.06
N PRO A 331 1.70 -9.26 -4.64
CA PRO A 331 1.59 -9.68 -3.25
C PRO A 331 2.50 -8.84 -2.35
N LEU A 332 1.95 -8.30 -1.26
CA LEU A 332 2.69 -7.40 -0.37
C LEU A 332 3.62 -8.15 0.59
N ILE A 333 3.28 -9.39 0.93
CA ILE A 333 4.06 -10.26 1.81
C ILE A 333 4.25 -11.62 1.12
N PRO A 334 5.13 -11.73 0.12
CA PRO A 334 5.27 -12.95 -0.69
C PRO A 334 5.38 -14.22 0.16
N GLN A 335 4.66 -15.28 -0.22
CA GLN A 335 4.65 -16.57 0.45
C GLN A 335 5.14 -17.66 -0.50
N LYS A 336 5.80 -18.70 0.01
CA LYS A 336 6.18 -19.86 -0.80
C LYS A 336 4.90 -20.58 -1.26
N ASN A 337 4.79 -20.84 -2.56
CA ASN A 337 3.73 -21.65 -3.19
C ASN A 337 2.28 -21.16 -2.97
N SER A 338 2.07 -19.90 -2.56
CA SER A 338 0.73 -19.35 -2.34
C SER A 338 0.69 -17.86 -2.61
N PHE A 339 -0.46 -17.37 -3.08
CA PHE A 339 -0.72 -15.93 -3.12
C PHE A 339 -0.89 -15.43 -1.69
N SER A 340 -0.11 -14.41 -1.31
CA SER A 340 -0.09 -13.89 0.05
C SER A 340 -1.44 -13.35 0.49
N MET A 341 -1.82 -13.58 1.75
CA MET A 341 -2.92 -12.82 2.36
C MET A 341 -2.54 -11.34 2.42
N SER A 342 -3.50 -10.43 2.22
CA SER A 342 -3.23 -9.01 2.39
C SER A 342 -3.02 -8.69 3.88
N PRO A 343 -2.16 -7.70 4.22
CA PRO A 343 -1.86 -7.36 5.61
C PRO A 343 -3.08 -7.08 6.49
N TRP A 344 -4.14 -6.53 5.91
CA TRP A 344 -5.38 -6.22 6.62
C TRP A 344 -6.35 -7.39 6.81
N HIS A 345 -6.01 -8.57 6.28
CA HIS A 345 -6.78 -9.81 6.42
C HIS A 345 -5.99 -10.92 7.12
N CYS A 346 -4.82 -10.64 7.69
CA CYS A 346 -4.04 -11.64 8.42
C CYS A 346 -3.25 -11.03 9.58
N SER A 347 -2.46 -11.86 10.23
CA SER A 347 -1.35 -11.48 11.10
C SER A 347 -0.05 -12.04 10.51
N ILE A 348 1.08 -11.50 10.94
CA ILE A 348 2.41 -11.98 10.55
C ILE A 348 3.01 -12.80 11.69
N ALA A 349 3.59 -13.94 11.35
CA ALA A 349 4.56 -14.63 12.19
C ALA A 349 5.97 -14.50 11.60
N VAL A 350 6.98 -14.41 12.45
CA VAL A 350 8.40 -14.34 12.08
C VAL A 350 9.12 -15.56 12.65
N THR A 351 9.80 -16.31 11.79
CA THR A 351 10.63 -17.45 12.22
C THR A 351 11.99 -16.99 12.75
N THR A 352 12.68 -17.90 13.42
CA THR A 352 14.10 -17.78 13.81
C THR A 352 15.03 -17.48 12.63
N THR A 353 14.69 -17.99 11.44
CA THR A 353 15.37 -17.70 10.17
C THR A 353 14.95 -16.37 9.52
N GLY A 354 13.97 -15.66 10.08
CA GLY A 354 13.51 -14.36 9.57
C GLY A 354 12.44 -14.45 8.49
N GLU A 355 11.90 -15.64 8.21
CA GLU A 355 10.82 -15.80 7.25
C GLU A 355 9.52 -15.20 7.79
N PHE A 356 8.83 -14.45 6.95
CA PHE A 356 7.51 -13.88 7.25
C PHE A 356 6.42 -14.83 6.78
N ILE A 357 5.58 -15.28 7.70
CA ILE A 357 4.46 -16.19 7.44
C ILE A 357 3.15 -15.43 7.62
N THR A 358 2.30 -15.44 6.60
CA THR A 358 0.94 -14.88 6.70
C THR A 358 -0.06 -15.95 7.10
N ALA A 359 -0.81 -15.72 8.18
CA ALA A 359 -1.96 -16.54 8.54
C ALA A 359 -2.95 -15.75 9.41
N HIS A 360 -4.13 -16.32 9.62
CA HIS A 360 -5.06 -15.83 10.65
C HIS A 360 -4.40 -15.92 12.03
N GLN A 361 -4.60 -14.92 12.89
CA GLN A 361 -3.96 -14.91 14.22
C GLN A 361 -4.29 -16.13 15.07
N SER A 362 -5.47 -16.76 14.89
CA SER A 362 -5.82 -17.99 15.60
C SER A 362 -4.88 -19.15 15.28
N THR A 363 -4.35 -19.21 14.06
CA THR A 363 -3.34 -20.20 13.64
C THR A 363 -1.98 -19.91 14.30
N HIS A 364 -1.56 -18.64 14.35
CA HIS A 364 -0.28 -18.27 14.93
C HIS A 364 -0.25 -18.39 16.46
N ARG A 365 -1.33 -17.99 17.15
CA ARG A 365 -1.42 -17.99 18.63
C ARG A 365 -1.14 -19.36 19.26
N GLN A 366 -1.36 -20.45 18.51
CA GLN A 366 -1.09 -21.81 18.97
C GLN A 366 0.42 -22.13 19.01
N LYS A 367 1.22 -21.55 18.12
CA LYS A 367 2.60 -21.97 17.86
C LYS A 367 3.66 -20.89 18.13
N PHE A 368 3.25 -19.63 18.19
CA PHE A 368 4.14 -18.47 18.25
C PHE A 368 3.81 -17.60 19.48
N ASP A 369 4.76 -16.76 19.88
CA ASP A 369 4.58 -15.77 20.93
C ASP A 369 4.11 -14.44 20.35
N LEU A 370 3.13 -13.82 21.00
CA LEU A 370 2.63 -12.51 20.58
C LEU A 370 3.58 -11.42 21.06
N ILE A 371 4.17 -10.70 20.11
CA ILE A 371 5.01 -9.53 20.37
C ILE A 371 4.14 -8.27 20.32
N LYS A 372 4.37 -7.38 21.28
CA LYS A 372 3.70 -6.09 21.38
C LYS A 372 4.68 -4.96 21.10
N LYS A 373 4.17 -3.89 20.50
CA LYS A 373 4.88 -2.61 20.32
C LYS A 373 3.99 -1.52 20.90
N ASP A 374 4.52 -0.71 21.81
CA ASP A 374 3.75 0.32 22.54
C ASP A 374 2.48 -0.26 23.21
N SER A 375 2.62 -1.44 23.84
CA SER A 375 1.54 -2.24 24.44
C SER A 375 0.47 -2.77 23.46
N GLN A 376 0.58 -2.49 22.16
CA GLN A 376 -0.34 -2.99 21.13
C GLN A 376 0.18 -4.29 20.51
N PRO A 377 -0.67 -5.31 20.28
CA PRO A 377 -0.33 -6.49 19.49
C PRO A 377 0.27 -6.09 18.13
N TYR A 378 1.45 -6.62 17.79
CA TYR A 378 2.21 -6.14 16.62
C TYR A 378 2.57 -7.26 15.63
N PHE A 379 3.03 -8.42 16.10
CA PHE A 379 3.25 -9.61 15.28
C PHE A 379 3.45 -10.85 16.17
N PHE A 380 3.59 -12.01 15.56
CA PHE A 380 3.96 -13.25 16.25
C PHE A 380 5.41 -13.62 15.97
N ARG A 381 6.14 -14.12 16.97
CA ARG A 381 7.53 -14.59 16.81
C ARG A 381 7.65 -16.05 17.19
N GLU A 382 8.46 -16.81 16.45
CA GLU A 382 8.72 -18.22 16.76
C GLU A 382 9.32 -18.34 18.15
N ARG A 383 8.81 -19.29 18.94
CA ARG A 383 9.31 -19.53 20.30
C ARG A 383 10.71 -20.11 20.19
N SER A 384 11.70 -19.40 20.72
CA SER A 384 13.10 -19.84 20.66
C SER A 384 13.91 -19.17 21.75
N PRO A 385 14.78 -19.92 22.47
CA PRO A 385 15.74 -19.37 23.42
C PRO A 385 16.69 -18.32 22.81
N LEU A 386 16.82 -18.28 21.48
CA LEU A 386 17.63 -17.28 20.78
C LEU A 386 17.14 -15.84 21.01
N PHE A 387 15.87 -15.67 21.42
CA PHE A 387 15.28 -14.36 21.69
C PHE A 387 15.16 -14.04 23.18
N ASP A 388 15.62 -14.93 24.05
CA ASP A 388 15.55 -14.78 25.51
C ASP A 388 16.89 -14.28 26.02
N TRP A 389 17.09 -12.96 26.02
CA TRP A 389 18.36 -12.31 26.38
C TRP A 389 18.34 -11.83 27.82
N ASP A 390 19.50 -11.87 28.47
CA ASP A 390 19.68 -11.26 29.80
C ASP A 390 19.67 -9.74 29.66
N THR A 391 20.26 -9.25 28.56
CA THR A 391 20.24 -7.85 28.17
C THR A 391 18.86 -7.44 27.66
N SER A 392 18.36 -6.31 28.14
CA SER A 392 17.10 -5.75 27.67
C SER A 392 17.23 -5.18 26.26
N VAL A 393 16.80 -5.97 25.27
CA VAL A 393 16.85 -5.64 23.84
C VAL A 393 15.49 -5.75 23.17
N ASP A 394 15.29 -4.94 22.14
CA ASP A 394 14.19 -5.04 21.18
C ASP A 394 14.67 -5.72 19.90
N PHE A 395 13.88 -6.67 19.41
CA PHE A 395 14.09 -7.34 18.14
C PHE A 395 13.18 -6.73 17.08
N GLU A 396 13.74 -5.86 16.24
CA GLU A 396 13.03 -5.20 15.14
C GLU A 396 13.22 -5.98 13.83
N HIS A 397 12.15 -6.56 13.31
CA HIS A 397 12.17 -7.25 12.02
C HIS A 397 11.77 -6.31 10.88
N HIS A 398 12.59 -6.27 9.84
CA HIS A 398 12.40 -5.42 8.66
C HIS A 398 12.27 -6.23 7.37
N TYR A 399 11.70 -5.58 6.35
CA TYR A 399 11.64 -6.14 5.00
C TYR A 399 13.02 -6.58 4.52
N GLY A 400 13.07 -7.68 3.77
CA GLY A 400 14.33 -8.30 3.34
C GLY A 400 14.94 -9.27 4.38
N GLN A 401 14.19 -9.65 5.42
CA GLN A 401 14.65 -10.53 6.51
C GLN A 401 15.86 -9.94 7.24
N LYS A 402 15.81 -8.62 7.46
CA LYS A 402 16.79 -7.90 8.27
C LYS A 402 16.28 -7.83 9.71
N LEU A 403 17.08 -8.33 10.63
CA LEU A 403 16.86 -8.19 12.06
C LEU A 403 17.75 -7.08 12.62
N VAL A 404 17.16 -6.12 13.32
CA VAL A 404 17.88 -5.12 14.11
C VAL A 404 17.65 -5.43 15.58
N ILE A 405 18.73 -5.67 16.31
CA ILE A 405 18.72 -5.86 17.75
C ILE A 405 19.10 -4.53 18.37
N ARG A 406 18.16 -3.89 19.07
CA ARG A 406 18.34 -2.57 19.68
C ARG A 406 18.37 -2.70 21.19
N VAL A 407 19.37 -2.12 21.83
CA VAL A 407 19.41 -2.06 23.30
C VAL A 407 18.46 -0.97 23.81
N GLN A 408 17.65 -1.27 24.83
CA GLN A 408 16.67 -0.33 25.38
C GLN A 408 17.29 0.78 26.25
N LYS A 409 18.50 0.59 26.79
CA LYS A 409 19.24 1.57 27.60
C LYS A 409 20.72 1.49 27.26
N GLN A 410 21.47 2.59 27.42
CA GLN A 410 22.93 2.52 27.37
C GLN A 410 23.40 1.45 28.37
N ILE A 411 24.14 0.47 27.85
CA ILE A 411 24.80 -0.50 28.70
C ILE A 411 26.18 0.06 28.98
N ASP A 412 26.48 0.34 30.25
CA ASP A 412 27.85 0.54 30.73
C ASP A 412 28.62 -0.80 30.83
N GLN A 413 28.00 -1.92 30.42
CA GLN A 413 28.51 -3.28 30.49
C GLN A 413 28.42 -3.98 29.12
N GLU A 414 29.36 -4.88 28.87
CA GLU A 414 29.37 -5.74 27.67
C GLU A 414 28.26 -6.79 27.73
N LEU A 415 27.82 -7.27 26.56
CA LEU A 415 26.88 -8.41 26.47
C LEU A 415 27.50 -9.64 27.14
N SER A 416 26.67 -10.48 27.77
CA SER A 416 27.14 -11.77 28.29
C SER A 416 27.59 -12.68 27.13
N ASP A 417 28.52 -13.61 27.41
CA ASP A 417 28.96 -14.62 26.43
C ASP A 417 27.77 -15.40 25.83
N LEU A 418 26.76 -15.67 26.66
CA LEU A 418 25.54 -16.35 26.23
C LEU A 418 24.69 -15.51 25.26
N ASP A 419 24.57 -14.20 25.49
CA ASP A 419 23.87 -13.30 24.56
C ASP A 419 24.67 -13.10 23.27
N LEU A 420 26.01 -13.09 23.34
CA LEU A 420 26.89 -13.08 22.16
C LEU A 420 26.73 -14.35 21.31
N ASP A 421 26.64 -15.53 21.93
CA ASP A 421 26.39 -16.79 21.24
C ASP A 421 25.01 -16.80 20.56
N LYS A 422 23.95 -16.33 21.25
CA LYS A 422 22.62 -16.18 20.65
C LYS A 422 22.65 -15.23 19.45
N MET A 423 23.36 -14.11 19.57
CA MET A 423 23.53 -13.14 18.48
C MET A 423 24.22 -13.78 17.27
N ALA A 424 25.30 -14.53 17.50
CA ALA A 424 26.03 -15.22 16.43
C ALA A 424 25.15 -16.26 15.72
N LEU A 425 24.36 -17.04 16.47
CA LEU A 425 23.40 -18.00 15.91
C LEU A 425 22.30 -17.32 15.09
N LEU A 426 21.75 -16.20 15.57
CA LEU A 426 20.79 -15.41 14.80
C LEU A 426 21.43 -14.85 13.53
N ALA A 427 22.69 -14.41 13.58
CA ALA A 427 23.42 -13.90 12.42
C ALA A 427 23.69 -14.98 11.36
N ILE A 428 23.83 -16.25 11.76
CA ILE A 428 23.95 -17.38 10.83
C ILE A 428 22.59 -17.70 10.16
N GLN A 429 21.48 -17.58 10.90
CA GLN A 429 20.16 -18.00 10.43
C GLN A 429 19.42 -16.93 9.62
N GLN A 430 19.64 -15.65 9.94
CA GLN A 430 18.97 -14.50 9.31
C GLN A 430 19.79 -14.00 8.12
N LYS A 431 19.14 -13.39 7.12
CA LYS A 431 19.86 -12.80 5.98
C LYS A 431 20.74 -11.62 6.37
N SER A 432 20.34 -10.87 7.39
CA SER A 432 21.09 -9.72 7.90
C SER A 432 20.71 -9.48 9.35
N VAL A 433 21.73 -9.34 10.20
CA VAL A 433 21.58 -8.90 11.60
C VAL A 433 22.40 -7.63 11.79
N SER A 434 21.84 -6.67 12.52
CA SER A 434 22.56 -5.47 12.95
C SER A 434 22.29 -5.25 14.44
N PHE A 435 23.34 -4.97 15.19
CA PHE A 435 23.25 -4.61 16.60
C PHE A 435 23.41 -3.10 16.75
N VAL A 436 22.51 -2.45 17.49
CA VAL A 436 22.51 -1.00 17.68
C VAL A 436 22.41 -0.69 19.17
N SER A 437 23.47 -0.08 19.71
CA SER A 437 23.45 0.59 21.02
C SER A 437 22.99 2.04 20.82
N VAL A 438 22.13 2.53 21.71
CA VAL A 438 21.56 3.89 21.65
C VAL A 438 22.41 4.88 22.41
#